data_AF-A0AA97E363-F1
#
_entry.id   AF-A0AA97E363-F1
#
_cell.length_a   1.000
_cell.length_b   1.000
_cell.length_c   1.000
_cell.angle_alpha   90.00
_cell.angle_beta   90.00
_cell.angle_gamma   90.00
#
_symmetry.space_group_name_H-M   'P 1'
#
loop_
_entity.id
_entity.type
_entity.pdbx_description
1 polymer ?
#
loop_
_entity_poly.entity_id
_entity_poly.type
_entity_poly.pdbx_seq_one_letter_code
_entity_poly.pdbx_strand_id
1 'polypeptide(L)'
;MNKVTQREHVNNREFNRPFKIDDDKNSYSVFTFIKGVLISRHVKFEHFEMIPTRQGLDSKDSLGFVNSFIRDNTKIQSYFEYSEQRRNASRSGEPVVVLHFPYLKASTMEKTLEYCEREADKLILALGIIRGAKGSIFENIVVDKATNKATNFYRPTNYRGNLLAGDLTGETPSNIDRVFSALDKDAYLEFIARLYNETKAEPSQDFKCVRYWQILEMLATKKNYPKAALLDFDNTPLLDSGGKQRECSGSVNIVFQLLKDHGFGSKGKTYDDVCLWVALRDAVAHFGQVSDFMQLRNSSRRQSLSAAILTNGSLDQRKLDFCLNNLSRIVNLLIQKTIAEK
;
A
#
# COMPACT_ATOMS: atom_id res chain seq x y z
N MET A 1 -8.50 44.39 -18.64
CA MET A 1 -7.05 44.14 -18.39
C MET A 1 -6.71 44.65 -16.99
N ASN A 2 -5.80 43.98 -16.25
CA ASN A 2 -5.22 44.39 -14.94
C ASN A 2 -5.78 43.85 -13.59
N LYS A 3 -6.50 42.71 -13.55
CA LYS A 3 -6.63 41.93 -12.29
C LYS A 3 -5.88 40.59 -12.30
N VAL A 4 -5.62 40.02 -13.47
CA VAL A 4 -4.86 38.76 -13.62
C VAL A 4 -3.36 39.00 -13.39
N THR A 5 -2.80 40.08 -13.93
CA THR A 5 -1.38 40.44 -13.82
C THR A 5 -0.92 40.80 -12.39
N GLN A 6 -1.79 41.39 -11.56
CA GLN A 6 -1.45 41.68 -10.16
C GLN A 6 -1.43 40.42 -9.28
N ARG A 7 -2.34 39.46 -9.51
CA ARG A 7 -2.32 38.15 -8.81
C ARG A 7 -1.08 37.32 -9.16
N GLU A 8 -0.65 37.33 -10.42
CA GLU A 8 0.55 36.61 -10.85
C GLU A 8 1.83 37.19 -10.24
N HIS A 9 1.94 38.52 -10.12
CA HIS A 9 3.11 39.16 -9.48
C HIS A 9 3.17 38.96 -7.96
N VAL A 10 2.03 38.92 -7.25
CA VAL A 10 1.98 38.61 -5.81
C VAL A 10 2.36 37.14 -5.58
N ASN A 11 1.83 36.22 -6.39
CA ASN A 11 2.18 34.79 -6.34
C ASN A 11 3.68 34.53 -6.59
N ASN A 12 4.35 35.33 -7.42
CA ASN A 12 5.79 35.17 -7.67
C ASN A 12 6.68 35.62 -6.49
N ARG A 13 6.25 36.61 -5.70
CA ARG A 13 6.99 37.04 -4.51
C ARG A 13 6.84 36.04 -3.37
N GLU A 14 5.67 35.43 -3.21
CA GLU A 14 5.41 34.47 -2.14
C GLU A 14 6.05 33.11 -2.41
N PHE A 15 6.04 32.65 -3.66
CA PHE A 15 6.63 31.36 -4.05
C PHE A 15 8.13 31.23 -3.78
N ASN A 16 8.86 32.33 -3.87
CA ASN A 16 10.30 32.36 -3.61
C ASN A 16 10.63 32.63 -2.13
N ARG A 17 9.62 32.77 -1.26
CA ARG A 17 9.86 32.92 0.18
C ARG A 17 10.28 31.57 0.76
N PRO A 18 11.23 31.56 1.72
CA PRO A 18 11.60 30.34 2.41
C PRO A 18 10.40 29.77 3.16
N PHE A 19 9.97 28.56 2.79
CA PHE A 19 9.02 27.80 3.58
C PHE A 19 9.76 27.05 4.69
N LYS A 20 9.37 27.29 5.95
CA LYS A 20 10.01 26.66 7.11
C LYS A 20 9.32 25.34 7.42
N ILE A 21 10.06 24.25 7.33
CA ILE A 21 9.65 22.94 7.82
C ILE A 21 9.93 22.86 9.34
N ASP A 22 11.03 23.45 9.78
CA ASP A 22 11.38 23.64 11.20
C ASP A 22 12.15 24.97 11.42
N ASP A 23 12.64 25.18 12.64
CA ASP A 23 13.28 26.43 13.08
C ASP A 23 14.73 26.62 12.60
N ASP A 24 15.26 25.72 11.75
CA ASP A 24 16.66 25.75 11.33
C ASP A 24 16.94 26.67 10.12
N LYS A 25 18.24 26.85 9.83
CA LYS A 25 18.77 27.80 8.85
C LYS A 25 19.18 27.17 7.52
N ASN A 26 19.39 25.85 7.45
CA ASN A 26 19.78 25.21 6.20
C ASN A 26 18.67 25.38 5.15
N SER A 27 19.06 25.65 3.92
CA SER A 27 18.14 25.99 2.84
C SER A 27 18.32 25.01 1.69
N TYR A 28 17.21 24.41 1.24
CA TYR A 28 17.19 23.37 0.23
C TYR A 28 16.25 23.73 -0.91
N SER A 29 16.52 23.17 -2.09
CA SER A 29 15.57 23.05 -3.19
C SER A 29 15.40 21.58 -3.52
N VAL A 30 14.17 21.15 -3.81
CA VAL A 30 13.87 19.73 -4.07
C VAL A 30 13.14 19.56 -5.38
N PHE A 31 13.54 18.55 -6.14
CA PHE A 31 12.84 18.07 -7.32
C PHE A 31 12.37 16.65 -7.07
N THR A 32 11.04 16.46 -7.00
CA THR A 32 10.41 15.15 -6.82
C THR A 32 9.85 14.68 -8.15
N PHE A 33 10.34 13.56 -8.66
CA PHE A 33 9.94 13.00 -9.95
C PHE A 33 8.85 11.94 -9.74
N ILE A 34 7.74 12.12 -10.43
CA ILE A 34 6.55 11.28 -10.33
C ILE A 34 6.24 10.71 -11.71
N LYS A 35 6.15 9.39 -11.81
CA LYS A 35 5.68 8.69 -13.01
C LYS A 35 4.20 8.35 -12.91
N GLY A 36 3.52 8.15 -14.04
CA GLY A 36 2.09 7.81 -14.10
C GLY A 36 1.15 9.02 -13.93
N VAL A 37 1.67 10.25 -14.05
CA VAL A 37 0.88 11.48 -13.94
C VAL A 37 1.12 12.36 -15.17
N LEU A 38 0.05 12.59 -15.94
CA LEU A 38 0.07 13.48 -17.09
C LEU A 38 -0.54 14.84 -16.75
N ILE A 39 0.28 15.88 -16.83
CA ILE A 39 -0.17 17.28 -16.86
C ILE A 39 0.35 17.97 -18.11
N SER A 40 -0.45 18.88 -18.66
CA SER A 40 -0.11 19.62 -19.88
C SER A 40 0.34 21.05 -19.62
N ARG A 41 0.03 21.58 -18.43
CA ARG A 41 0.30 22.97 -18.04
C ARG A 41 1.10 22.99 -16.76
N HIS A 42 1.99 23.97 -16.68
CA HIS A 42 2.65 24.32 -15.44
C HIS A 42 1.61 24.78 -14.41
N VAL A 43 1.65 24.22 -13.20
CA VAL A 43 0.71 24.57 -12.12
C VAL A 43 1.52 25.01 -10.91
N LYS A 44 1.18 26.16 -10.34
CA LYS A 44 1.90 26.75 -9.22
C LYS A 44 1.05 26.71 -7.95
N PHE A 45 1.61 26.17 -6.88
CA PHE A 45 1.04 26.19 -5.53
C PHE A 45 1.82 27.18 -4.66
N GLU A 46 1.46 27.28 -3.38
CA GLU A 46 2.05 28.25 -2.46
C GLU A 46 3.57 28.05 -2.27
N HIS A 47 4.01 26.79 -2.16
CA HIS A 47 5.40 26.45 -1.83
C HIS A 47 6.07 25.48 -2.81
N PHE A 48 5.35 25.05 -3.86
CA PHE A 48 5.89 24.18 -4.90
C PHE A 48 5.13 24.35 -6.22
N GLU A 49 5.72 23.87 -7.31
CA GLU A 49 5.11 23.90 -8.63
C GLU A 49 5.19 22.53 -9.30
N MET A 50 4.19 22.22 -10.13
CA MET A 50 4.19 21.06 -11.00
C MET A 50 4.68 21.46 -12.38
N ILE A 51 5.76 20.84 -12.80
CA ILE A 51 6.41 21.08 -14.08
C ILE A 51 6.12 19.90 -15.02
N PRO A 52 5.35 20.11 -16.10
CA PRO A 52 5.16 19.06 -17.10
C PRO A 52 6.46 18.81 -17.84
N THR A 53 7.00 17.59 -17.78
CA THR A 53 8.23 17.25 -18.52
C THR A 53 7.97 17.08 -20.02
N ARG A 54 6.70 16.84 -20.41
CA ARG A 54 6.27 16.46 -21.76
C ARG A 54 6.96 15.19 -22.28
N GLN A 55 7.61 14.44 -21.39
CA GLN A 55 8.27 13.19 -21.68
C GLN A 55 7.82 12.15 -20.65
N GLY A 56 8.08 10.89 -20.96
CA GLY A 56 7.85 9.79 -20.04
C GLY A 56 9.04 8.86 -19.99
N LEU A 57 8.89 7.74 -19.30
CA LEU A 57 9.92 6.73 -19.21
C LEU A 57 9.98 5.89 -20.49
N ASP A 58 11.20 5.47 -20.84
CA ASP A 58 11.48 4.69 -22.02
C ASP A 58 11.41 3.18 -21.72
N SER A 59 11.06 2.36 -22.71
CA SER A 59 10.98 0.89 -22.61
C SER A 59 12.15 0.16 -23.31
N LYS A 60 13.22 0.88 -23.67
CA LYS A 60 14.37 0.33 -24.40
C LYS A 60 14.98 -0.90 -23.71
N ASP A 61 15.15 -0.86 -22.38
CA ASP A 61 15.74 -1.96 -21.62
C ASP A 61 14.86 -3.23 -21.70
N SER A 62 13.54 -3.08 -21.60
CA SER A 62 12.60 -4.19 -21.73
C SER A 62 12.68 -4.85 -23.11
N LEU A 63 12.83 -4.07 -24.19
CA LEU A 63 13.03 -4.62 -25.53
C LEU A 63 14.40 -5.30 -25.67
N GLY A 64 15.44 -4.70 -25.12
CA GLY A 64 16.78 -5.30 -25.08
C GLY A 64 16.78 -6.67 -24.41
N PHE A 65 16.04 -6.82 -23.32
CA PHE A 65 15.83 -8.10 -22.65
C PHE A 65 15.09 -9.10 -23.53
N VAL A 66 13.96 -8.72 -24.16
CA VAL A 66 13.18 -9.60 -25.05
C VAL A 66 14.03 -10.11 -26.22
N ASN A 67 14.76 -9.22 -26.89
CA ASN A 67 15.64 -9.60 -28.01
C ASN A 67 16.75 -10.56 -27.55
N SER A 68 17.35 -10.32 -26.39
CA SER A 68 18.36 -11.21 -25.83
C SER A 68 17.77 -12.57 -25.47
N PHE A 69 16.61 -12.61 -24.82
CA PHE A 69 15.93 -13.85 -24.45
C PHE A 69 15.62 -14.72 -25.67
N ILE A 70 15.03 -14.13 -26.73
CA ILE A 70 14.67 -14.87 -27.95
C ILE A 70 15.91 -15.44 -28.64
N ARG A 71 16.96 -14.63 -28.77
CA ARG A 71 18.25 -15.05 -29.35
C ARG A 71 18.87 -16.21 -28.56
N ASP A 72 18.87 -16.10 -27.23
CA ASP A 72 19.66 -17.01 -26.38
C ASP A 72 18.89 -18.28 -25.98
N ASN A 73 17.55 -18.26 -26.01
CA ASN A 73 16.71 -19.36 -25.49
C ASN A 73 15.76 -19.97 -26.54
N THR A 74 15.77 -19.51 -27.79
CA THR A 74 14.87 -20.02 -28.83
C THR A 74 15.60 -20.20 -30.16
N LYS A 75 14.98 -20.88 -31.12
CA LYS A 75 15.45 -20.97 -32.52
C LYS A 75 14.86 -19.87 -33.42
N ILE A 76 14.08 -18.95 -32.84
CA ILE A 76 13.38 -17.91 -33.61
C ILE A 76 14.41 -16.87 -34.03
N GLN A 77 14.64 -16.75 -35.33
CA GLN A 77 15.53 -15.74 -35.91
C GLN A 77 14.80 -14.40 -36.08
N SER A 78 14.33 -13.84 -34.97
CA SER A 78 13.64 -12.56 -34.95
C SER A 78 14.40 -11.56 -34.11
N TYR A 79 14.46 -10.33 -34.61
CA TYR A 79 14.94 -9.18 -33.88
C TYR A 79 13.91 -8.06 -34.00
N PHE A 80 13.51 -7.51 -32.87
CA PHE A 80 12.57 -6.41 -32.82
C PHE A 80 13.34 -5.10 -32.70
N GLU A 81 13.28 -4.28 -33.74
CA GLU A 81 13.93 -2.97 -33.75
C GLU A 81 13.27 -1.99 -32.77
N TYR A 82 14.09 -1.15 -32.16
CA TYR A 82 13.62 -0.06 -31.30
C TYR A 82 13.29 1.17 -32.17
N SER A 83 12.01 1.33 -32.53
CA SER A 83 11.54 2.43 -33.38
C SER A 83 11.12 3.67 -32.60
N GLU A 84 11.09 4.83 -33.26
CA GLU A 84 10.54 6.08 -32.71
C GLU A 84 9.05 5.95 -32.35
N GLN A 85 8.26 5.16 -33.09
CA GLN A 85 6.87 4.88 -32.74
C GLN A 85 6.76 4.19 -31.38
N ARG A 86 7.61 3.18 -31.13
CA ARG A 86 7.63 2.48 -29.84
C ARG A 86 8.11 3.38 -28.71
N ARG A 87 9.15 4.20 -28.96
CA ARG A 87 9.63 5.22 -28.03
C ARG A 87 8.53 6.17 -27.60
N ASN A 88 7.79 6.70 -28.56
CA ASN A 88 6.67 7.60 -28.31
C ASN A 88 5.54 6.90 -27.56
N ALA A 89 5.19 5.67 -27.95
CA ALA A 89 4.19 4.86 -27.25
C ALA A 89 4.57 4.61 -25.78
N SER A 90 5.81 4.19 -25.50
CA SER A 90 6.25 3.93 -24.12
C SER A 90 6.28 5.21 -23.28
N ARG A 91 6.81 6.31 -23.83
CA ARG A 91 6.85 7.60 -23.12
C ARG A 91 5.46 8.17 -22.86
N SER A 92 4.51 7.91 -23.76
CA SER A 92 3.11 8.31 -23.55
C SER A 92 2.37 7.42 -22.54
N GLY A 93 2.77 6.15 -22.42
CA GLY A 93 2.21 5.20 -21.46
C GLY A 93 2.69 5.43 -20.02
N GLU A 94 3.90 5.95 -19.84
CA GLU A 94 4.50 6.22 -18.53
C GLU A 94 4.92 7.71 -18.39
N PRO A 95 3.97 8.66 -18.37
CA PRO A 95 4.26 10.09 -18.35
C PRO A 95 4.90 10.51 -17.03
N VAL A 96 5.79 11.52 -17.08
CA VAL A 96 6.50 12.04 -15.91
C VAL A 96 6.15 13.50 -15.64
N VAL A 97 5.95 13.82 -14.36
CA VAL A 97 5.85 15.19 -13.84
C VAL A 97 6.92 15.42 -12.77
N VAL A 98 7.40 16.65 -12.65
CA VAL A 98 8.31 17.07 -11.58
C VAL A 98 7.59 18.02 -10.64
N LEU A 99 7.68 17.78 -9.34
CA LEU A 99 7.37 18.79 -8.34
C LEU A 99 8.66 19.51 -7.97
N HIS A 100 8.65 20.83 -8.07
CA HIS A 100 9.78 21.65 -7.71
C HIS A 100 9.42 22.50 -6.48
N PHE A 101 10.19 22.27 -5.41
CA PHE A 101 10.15 23.03 -4.17
C PHE A 101 11.36 23.98 -4.18
N PRO A 102 11.18 25.28 -4.47
CA PRO A 102 12.29 26.17 -4.78
C PRO A 102 13.11 26.59 -3.54
N TYR A 103 12.46 26.67 -2.38
CA TYR A 103 13.07 27.19 -1.16
C TYR A 103 12.43 26.61 0.10
N LEU A 104 13.04 25.58 0.65
CA LEU A 104 12.69 24.96 1.93
C LEU A 104 13.76 25.26 2.97
N LYS A 105 13.35 25.48 4.23
CA LYS A 105 14.24 25.54 5.39
C LYS A 105 13.96 24.38 6.33
N ALA A 106 14.99 23.61 6.64
CA ALA A 106 14.88 22.44 7.50
C ALA A 106 16.22 22.18 8.20
N SER A 107 16.23 21.40 9.28
CA SER A 107 17.47 21.02 9.95
C SER A 107 18.32 20.05 9.13
N THR A 108 17.69 19.18 8.32
CA THR A 108 18.39 18.19 7.50
C THR A 108 17.73 17.98 6.12
N MET A 109 18.45 17.33 5.21
CA MET A 109 17.93 16.93 3.89
C MET A 109 16.78 15.93 4.03
N GLU A 110 16.86 15.01 5.00
CA GLU A 110 15.88 13.94 5.22
C GLU A 110 14.52 14.51 5.62
N LYS A 111 14.47 15.52 6.51
CA LYS A 111 13.22 16.20 6.84
C LYS A 111 12.61 16.92 5.65
N THR A 112 13.45 17.49 4.81
CA THR A 112 13.02 18.14 3.57
C THR A 112 12.39 17.13 2.62
N LEU A 113 13.05 15.97 2.47
CA LEU A 113 12.57 14.86 1.67
C LEU A 113 11.22 14.34 2.17
N GLU A 114 11.09 14.06 3.47
CA GLU A 114 9.84 13.59 4.09
C GLU A 114 8.67 14.57 3.85
N TYR A 115 8.92 15.87 4.00
CA TYR A 115 7.94 16.90 3.70
C TYR A 115 7.51 16.87 2.22
N CYS A 116 8.47 16.88 1.29
CA CYS A 116 8.21 16.92 -0.15
C CYS A 116 7.43 15.68 -0.61
N GLU A 117 7.79 14.50 -0.11
CA GLU A 117 7.11 13.25 -0.43
C GLU A 117 5.68 13.23 0.08
N ARG A 118 5.45 13.71 1.31
CA ARG A 118 4.08 13.85 1.85
C ARG A 118 3.23 14.80 1.02
N GLU A 119 3.76 15.93 0.57
CA GLU A 119 3.03 16.85 -0.30
C GLU A 119 2.79 16.25 -1.70
N ALA A 120 3.77 15.53 -2.23
CA ALA A 120 3.64 14.80 -3.48
C ALA A 120 2.55 13.73 -3.41
N ASP A 121 2.50 12.94 -2.33
CA ASP A 121 1.48 11.92 -2.11
C ASP A 121 0.07 12.51 -2.03
N LYS A 122 -0.11 13.62 -1.31
CA LYS A 122 -1.41 14.35 -1.28
C LYS A 122 -1.84 14.78 -2.67
N LEU A 123 -0.91 15.31 -3.47
CA LEU A 123 -1.19 15.75 -4.83
C LEU A 123 -1.53 14.57 -5.74
N ILE A 124 -0.79 13.46 -5.64
CA ILE A 124 -1.08 12.21 -6.37
C ILE A 124 -2.47 11.71 -6.01
N LEU A 125 -2.85 11.70 -4.73
CA LEU A 125 -4.19 11.32 -4.27
C LEU A 125 -5.27 12.24 -4.85
N ALA A 126 -5.06 13.56 -4.82
CA ALA A 126 -5.99 14.52 -5.41
C ALA A 126 -6.17 14.29 -6.92
N LEU A 127 -5.08 14.03 -7.66
CA LEU A 127 -5.14 13.71 -9.08
C LEU A 127 -5.75 12.33 -9.36
N GLY A 128 -5.58 11.38 -8.44
CA GLY A 128 -6.27 10.09 -8.46
C GLY A 128 -7.78 10.24 -8.38
N ILE A 129 -8.28 11.13 -7.49
CA ILE A 129 -9.71 11.42 -7.37
C ILE A 129 -10.23 12.14 -8.63
N ILE A 130 -9.53 13.17 -9.09
CA ILE A 130 -10.04 14.04 -10.17
C ILE A 130 -9.91 13.39 -11.56
N ARG A 131 -8.85 12.59 -11.78
CA ARG A 131 -8.46 12.10 -13.11
C ARG A 131 -8.16 10.61 -13.18
N GLY A 132 -8.31 9.86 -12.09
CA GLY A 132 -7.95 8.45 -12.03
C GLY A 132 -6.44 8.19 -12.16
N ALA A 133 -5.60 9.21 -11.97
CA ALA A 133 -4.14 9.05 -12.07
C ALA A 133 -3.61 8.17 -10.93
N LYS A 134 -2.64 7.30 -11.25
CA LYS A 134 -1.97 6.42 -10.28
C LYS A 134 -0.48 6.74 -10.25
N GLY A 135 -0.17 7.94 -9.77
CA GLY A 135 1.19 8.43 -9.70
C GLY A 135 2.04 7.65 -8.69
N SER A 136 3.35 7.61 -8.91
CA SER A 136 4.31 7.15 -7.91
C SER A 136 5.61 7.93 -8.00
N ILE A 137 6.16 8.31 -6.85
CA ILE A 137 7.48 8.95 -6.75
C ILE A 137 8.54 7.88 -7.06
N PHE A 138 9.49 8.19 -7.94
CA PHE A 138 10.60 7.28 -8.26
C PHE A 138 11.99 7.88 -8.04
N GLU A 139 12.10 9.22 -7.94
CA GLU A 139 13.37 9.91 -7.71
C GLU A 139 13.13 11.20 -6.92
N ASN A 140 14.05 11.56 -6.03
CA ASN A 140 14.14 12.90 -5.47
C ASN A 140 15.55 13.45 -5.59
N ILE A 141 15.69 14.71 -6.02
CA ILE A 141 16.95 15.43 -6.04
C ILE A 141 16.85 16.57 -5.04
N VAL A 142 17.73 16.58 -4.03
CA VAL A 142 17.82 17.66 -3.05
C VAL A 142 19.08 18.46 -3.32
N VAL A 143 18.92 19.77 -3.53
CA VAL A 143 20.01 20.72 -3.74
C VAL A 143 20.17 21.56 -2.48
N ASP A 144 21.32 21.45 -1.83
CA ASP A 144 21.72 22.37 -0.76
C ASP A 144 22.05 23.73 -1.38
N LYS A 145 21.30 24.77 -1.00
CA LYS A 145 21.47 26.12 -1.57
C LYS A 145 22.74 26.83 -1.08
N ALA A 146 23.30 26.43 0.05
CA ALA A 146 24.54 27.02 0.57
C ALA A 146 25.77 26.48 -0.18
N THR A 147 25.78 25.17 -0.48
CA THR A 147 26.91 24.51 -1.15
C THR A 147 26.71 24.29 -2.64
N ASN A 148 25.48 24.47 -3.15
CA ASN A 148 25.03 24.13 -4.50
C ASN A 148 25.31 22.67 -4.90
N LYS A 149 25.41 21.77 -3.92
CA LYS A 149 25.59 20.33 -4.14
C LYS A 149 24.22 19.66 -4.19
N ALA A 150 24.05 18.77 -5.18
CA ALA A 150 22.87 17.95 -5.33
C ALA A 150 23.12 16.54 -4.78
N THR A 151 22.16 16.03 -4.02
CA THR A 151 22.12 14.65 -3.55
C THR A 151 20.94 13.96 -4.22
N ASN A 152 21.19 12.80 -4.83
CA ASN A 152 20.15 11.97 -5.42
C ASN A 152 19.66 10.94 -4.39
N PHE A 153 18.35 10.93 -4.16
CA PHE A 153 17.64 9.93 -3.37
C PHE A 153 16.82 9.06 -4.31
N TYR A 154 17.47 8.01 -4.82
CA TYR A 154 16.81 6.99 -5.62
C TYR A 154 15.78 6.22 -4.78
N ARG A 155 14.55 6.11 -5.28
CA ARG A 155 13.49 5.29 -4.68
C ARG A 155 13.37 3.99 -5.48
N PRO A 156 14.19 2.96 -5.19
CA PRO A 156 14.05 1.70 -5.89
C PRO A 156 12.66 1.15 -5.67
N THR A 157 12.02 0.72 -6.76
CA THR A 157 10.96 -0.27 -6.68
C THR A 157 11.63 -1.60 -6.39
N ASN A 158 12.09 -1.76 -5.14
CA ASN A 158 12.71 -3.01 -4.70
C ASN A 158 11.74 -4.14 -4.99
N TYR A 159 12.18 -5.12 -5.78
CA TYR A 159 11.43 -6.36 -5.98
C TYR A 159 11.21 -7.01 -4.62
N ARG A 160 9.96 -7.08 -4.17
CA ARG A 160 9.56 -7.72 -2.90
C ARG A 160 8.86 -9.06 -3.12
N GLY A 161 8.65 -9.46 -4.37
CA GLY A 161 8.10 -10.76 -4.74
C GLY A 161 9.15 -11.87 -4.64
N ASN A 162 8.72 -13.13 -4.69
CA ASN A 162 9.48 -14.39 -4.83
C ASN A 162 11.02 -14.30 -4.70
N LEU A 163 11.53 -13.79 -3.58
CA LEU A 163 12.98 -13.66 -3.34
C LEU A 163 13.63 -15.03 -3.12
N LEU A 164 12.83 -16.00 -2.69
CA LEU A 164 13.19 -17.40 -2.63
C LEU A 164 12.53 -18.09 -3.84
N ALA A 165 13.36 -18.71 -4.68
CA ALA A 165 12.94 -19.40 -5.90
C ALA A 165 13.25 -20.90 -5.82
N GLY A 166 12.67 -21.66 -6.74
CA GLY A 166 12.84 -23.11 -6.87
C GLY A 166 11.80 -23.95 -6.13
N ASP A 167 11.98 -25.27 -6.19
CA ASP A 167 10.97 -26.24 -5.73
C ASP A 167 10.59 -26.07 -4.26
N LEU A 168 11.55 -25.70 -3.41
CA LEU A 168 11.35 -25.49 -1.97
C LEU A 168 10.37 -24.35 -1.65
N THR A 169 10.16 -23.43 -2.60
CA THR A 169 9.28 -22.27 -2.42
C THR A 169 7.96 -22.43 -3.15
N GLY A 170 7.73 -23.62 -3.73
CA GLY A 170 6.49 -23.97 -4.40
C GLY A 170 6.51 -23.72 -5.91
N GLU A 171 7.65 -23.40 -6.52
CA GLU A 171 7.79 -23.19 -7.97
C GLU A 171 7.82 -24.51 -8.78
N THR A 172 7.25 -25.58 -8.24
CA THR A 172 7.11 -26.85 -8.99
C THR A 172 5.98 -26.73 -10.03
N PRO A 173 6.12 -27.34 -11.22
CA PRO A 173 5.07 -27.31 -12.24
C PRO A 173 3.71 -27.77 -11.73
N SER A 174 3.69 -28.81 -10.88
CA SER A 174 2.44 -29.35 -10.30
C SER A 174 1.75 -28.38 -9.34
N ASN A 175 2.52 -27.63 -8.54
CA ASN A 175 1.94 -26.63 -7.64
C ASN A 175 1.39 -25.44 -8.41
N ILE A 176 2.15 -24.95 -9.41
CA ILE A 176 1.73 -23.84 -10.26
C ILE A 176 0.47 -24.22 -11.03
N ASP A 177 0.45 -25.39 -11.67
CA ASP A 177 -0.71 -25.88 -12.45
C ASP A 177 -1.96 -26.06 -11.59
N ARG A 178 -1.80 -26.57 -10.35
CA ARG A 178 -2.90 -26.67 -9.39
C ARG A 178 -3.48 -25.30 -9.04
N VAL A 179 -2.63 -24.33 -8.67
CA VAL A 179 -3.08 -22.97 -8.33
C VAL A 179 -3.73 -22.33 -9.55
N PHE A 180 -3.10 -22.40 -10.71
CA PHE A 180 -3.62 -21.84 -11.96
C PHE A 180 -5.00 -22.43 -12.30
N SER A 181 -5.12 -23.75 -12.29
CA SER A 181 -6.39 -24.46 -12.55
C SER A 181 -7.49 -24.10 -11.55
N ALA A 182 -7.16 -23.90 -10.27
CA ALA A 182 -8.13 -23.49 -9.26
C ALA A 182 -8.63 -22.06 -9.49
N LEU A 183 -7.73 -21.13 -9.86
CA LEU A 183 -8.10 -19.74 -10.16
C LEU A 183 -8.92 -19.64 -11.46
N ASP A 184 -8.59 -20.42 -12.49
CA ASP A 184 -9.32 -20.45 -13.76
C ASP A 184 -10.77 -20.95 -13.59
N LYS A 185 -10.99 -21.93 -12.70
CA LYS A 185 -12.31 -22.54 -12.46
C LYS A 185 -13.19 -21.76 -11.47
N ASP A 186 -12.63 -20.88 -10.64
CA ASP A 186 -13.35 -20.18 -9.58
C ASP A 186 -13.03 -18.67 -9.59
N ALA A 187 -13.86 -17.90 -10.29
CA ALA A 187 -13.74 -16.44 -10.41
C ALA A 187 -13.78 -15.71 -9.04
N TYR A 188 -14.45 -16.29 -8.03
CA TYR A 188 -14.43 -15.70 -6.69
C TYR A 188 -13.04 -15.89 -6.04
N LEU A 189 -12.43 -17.06 -6.23
CA LEU A 189 -11.07 -17.32 -5.74
C LEU A 189 -10.02 -16.48 -6.48
N GLU A 190 -10.17 -16.30 -7.79
CA GLU A 190 -9.36 -15.36 -8.59
C GLU A 190 -9.46 -13.94 -8.02
N PHE A 191 -10.68 -13.48 -7.74
CA PHE A 191 -10.92 -12.16 -7.14
C PHE A 191 -10.24 -12.02 -5.77
N ILE A 192 -10.37 -13.01 -4.88
CA ILE A 192 -9.70 -13.01 -3.58
C ILE A 192 -8.17 -12.98 -3.72
N ALA A 193 -7.60 -13.76 -4.64
CA ALA A 193 -6.16 -13.77 -4.89
C ALA A 193 -5.65 -12.41 -5.40
N ARG A 194 -6.42 -11.74 -6.27
CA ARG A 194 -6.12 -10.37 -6.73
C ARG A 194 -6.15 -9.37 -5.57
N LEU A 195 -7.20 -9.39 -4.74
CA LEU A 195 -7.29 -8.52 -3.56
C LEU A 195 -6.13 -8.76 -2.58
N TYR A 196 -5.72 -10.01 -2.38
CA TYR A 196 -4.56 -10.34 -1.54
C TYR A 196 -3.27 -9.73 -2.08
N ASN A 197 -3.02 -9.84 -3.39
CA ASN A 197 -1.84 -9.25 -4.02
C ASN A 197 -1.84 -7.72 -3.94
N GLU A 198 -2.98 -7.08 -4.17
CA GLU A 198 -3.14 -5.63 -3.98
C GLU A 198 -2.86 -5.23 -2.52
N THR A 199 -3.35 -6.02 -1.56
CA THR A 199 -3.11 -5.79 -0.13
C THR A 199 -1.64 -5.92 0.24
N LYS A 200 -0.90 -6.86 -0.36
CA LYS A 200 0.56 -6.95 -0.16
C LYS A 200 1.29 -5.72 -0.69
N ALA A 201 0.82 -5.17 -1.81
CA ALA A 201 1.40 -4.00 -2.47
C ALA A 201 1.05 -2.67 -1.80
N GLU A 202 -0.01 -2.61 -0.99
CA GLU A 202 -0.40 -1.45 -0.20
C GLU A 202 0.81 -0.91 0.62
N PRO A 203 1.18 0.38 0.53
CA PRO A 203 2.26 0.92 1.36
C PRO A 203 1.80 1.19 2.80
N SER A 204 0.54 1.59 3.01
CA SER A 204 0.01 1.92 4.33
C SER A 204 -0.29 0.67 5.15
N GLN A 205 0.36 0.53 6.30
CA GLN A 205 0.08 -0.56 7.23
C GLN A 205 -1.35 -0.50 7.80
N ASP A 206 -1.84 0.71 8.03
CA ASP A 206 -3.21 0.95 8.47
C ASP A 206 -4.20 0.37 7.45
N PHE A 207 -3.99 0.64 6.16
CA PHE A 207 -4.89 0.13 5.12
C PHE A 207 -4.69 -1.36 4.84
N LYS A 208 -3.51 -1.93 5.08
CA LYS A 208 -3.31 -3.39 5.04
C LYS A 208 -4.22 -4.11 6.02
N CYS A 209 -4.34 -3.61 7.24
CA CYS A 209 -5.14 -4.26 8.27
C CYS A 209 -6.62 -4.34 7.84
N VAL A 210 -7.15 -3.25 7.27
CA VAL A 210 -8.53 -3.17 6.75
C VAL A 210 -8.72 -4.16 5.61
N ARG A 211 -7.81 -4.17 4.62
CA ARG A 211 -7.94 -5.04 3.44
C ARG A 211 -7.78 -6.53 3.78
N TYR A 212 -6.84 -6.90 4.66
CA TYR A 212 -6.74 -8.29 5.13
C TYR A 212 -7.98 -8.74 5.89
N TRP A 213 -8.55 -7.87 6.75
CA TRP A 213 -9.83 -8.15 7.41
C TRP A 213 -10.96 -8.36 6.41
N GLN A 214 -11.07 -7.50 5.38
CA GLN A 214 -12.07 -7.64 4.32
C GLN A 214 -11.96 -8.99 3.61
N ILE A 215 -10.75 -9.46 3.32
CA ILE A 215 -10.54 -10.77 2.70
C ILE A 215 -11.03 -11.90 3.62
N LEU A 216 -10.70 -11.87 4.92
CA LEU A 216 -11.20 -12.85 5.89
C LEU A 216 -12.72 -12.85 5.98
N GLU A 217 -13.32 -11.66 6.08
CA GLU A 217 -14.76 -11.46 6.17
C GLU A 217 -15.45 -12.04 4.94
N MET A 218 -14.94 -11.76 3.74
CA MET A 218 -15.45 -12.32 2.49
C MET A 218 -15.39 -13.85 2.47
N LEU A 219 -14.24 -14.44 2.82
CA LEU A 219 -14.07 -15.90 2.85
C LEU A 219 -15.04 -16.55 3.85
N ALA A 220 -15.22 -15.93 5.01
CA ALA A 220 -16.15 -16.41 6.04
C ALA A 220 -17.61 -16.28 5.60
N THR A 221 -17.98 -15.15 4.98
CA THR A 221 -19.33 -14.94 4.42
C THR A 221 -19.66 -15.98 3.35
N LYS A 222 -18.69 -16.35 2.51
CA LYS A 222 -18.89 -17.36 1.45
C LYS A 222 -19.28 -18.75 2.01
N LYS A 223 -18.84 -19.10 3.22
CA LYS A 223 -19.21 -20.36 3.88
C LYS A 223 -20.68 -20.41 4.33
N ASN A 224 -21.35 -19.26 4.43
CA ASN A 224 -22.78 -19.14 4.77
C ASN A 224 -23.18 -19.92 6.03
N TYR A 225 -22.44 -19.69 7.13
CA TYR A 225 -22.67 -20.40 8.39
C TYR A 225 -24.11 -20.24 8.91
N PRO A 226 -24.74 -21.32 9.42
CA PRO A 226 -26.05 -21.22 10.06
C PRO A 226 -25.96 -20.42 11.36
N LYS A 227 -27.06 -19.77 11.75
CA LYS A 227 -27.20 -19.10 13.05
C LYS A 227 -27.29 -20.14 14.17
N ALA A 228 -26.14 -20.71 14.51
CA ALA A 228 -25.98 -21.69 15.58
C ALA A 228 -25.17 -21.10 16.72
N ALA A 229 -25.20 -21.77 17.87
CA ALA A 229 -24.31 -21.55 18.99
C ALA A 229 -22.83 -21.50 18.55
N LEU A 230 -22.11 -20.43 18.90
CA LEU A 230 -20.68 -20.31 18.68
C LEU A 230 -19.94 -21.06 19.80
N LEU A 231 -19.11 -22.03 19.40
CA LEU A 231 -18.36 -22.89 20.32
C LEU A 231 -16.86 -22.68 20.14
N ASP A 232 -16.10 -22.65 21.24
CA ASP A 232 -14.64 -22.61 21.23
C ASP A 232 -14.05 -23.96 20.73
N PHE A 233 -12.72 -24.07 20.64
CA PHE A 233 -11.99 -25.25 20.16
C PHE A 233 -12.22 -26.51 21.01
N ASP A 234 -12.59 -26.35 22.29
CA ASP A 234 -12.93 -27.45 23.20
C ASP A 234 -14.45 -27.73 23.27
N ASN A 235 -15.22 -27.16 22.34
CA ASN A 235 -16.68 -27.24 22.27
C ASN A 235 -17.43 -26.56 23.43
N THR A 236 -16.75 -25.73 24.22
CA THR A 236 -17.43 -24.89 25.22
C THR A 236 -18.14 -23.71 24.56
N PRO A 237 -19.34 -23.32 25.03
CA PRO A 237 -20.02 -22.12 24.55
C PRO A 237 -19.20 -20.84 24.74
N LEU A 238 -19.02 -20.06 23.68
CA LEU A 238 -18.48 -18.70 23.82
C LEU A 238 -19.58 -17.76 24.30
N LEU A 239 -19.33 -17.09 25.42
CA LEU A 239 -20.28 -16.15 26.03
C LEU A 239 -19.92 -14.70 25.68
N ASP A 240 -20.91 -13.83 25.68
CA ASP A 240 -20.71 -12.39 25.65
C ASP A 240 -20.47 -11.81 27.05
N SER A 241 -20.26 -10.50 27.14
CA SER A 241 -20.03 -9.81 28.42
C SER A 241 -21.23 -9.87 29.37
N GLY A 242 -22.42 -10.19 28.87
CA GLY A 242 -23.63 -10.41 29.66
C GLY A 242 -23.86 -11.88 30.02
N GLY A 243 -22.93 -12.78 29.69
CA GLY A 243 -23.05 -14.22 29.93
C GLY A 243 -23.97 -14.93 28.94
N LYS A 244 -24.46 -14.26 27.90
CA LYS A 244 -25.30 -14.87 26.86
C LYS A 244 -24.43 -15.59 25.84
N GLN A 245 -24.88 -16.76 25.39
CA GLN A 245 -24.19 -17.50 24.33
C GLN A 245 -24.16 -16.71 23.02
N ARG A 246 -22.97 -16.61 22.43
CA ARG A 246 -22.77 -16.02 21.11
C ARG A 246 -23.27 -16.97 20.04
N GLU A 247 -23.71 -16.41 18.92
CA GLU A 247 -24.12 -17.16 17.74
C GLU A 247 -23.13 -16.93 16.59
N CYS A 248 -23.09 -17.83 15.62
CA CYS A 248 -22.38 -17.66 14.33
C CYS A 248 -23.06 -16.58 13.47
N SER A 249 -23.12 -15.36 13.98
CA SER A 249 -23.69 -14.18 13.34
C SER A 249 -22.80 -12.96 13.53
N GLY A 250 -22.72 -12.12 12.50
CA GLY A 250 -21.78 -11.00 12.47
C GLY A 250 -20.35 -11.41 12.11
N SER A 251 -19.58 -10.46 11.57
CA SER A 251 -18.28 -10.74 10.93
C SER A 251 -17.24 -11.36 11.85
N VAL A 252 -17.14 -10.89 13.10
CA VAL A 252 -16.23 -11.45 14.12
C VAL A 252 -16.48 -12.95 14.33
N ASN A 253 -17.73 -13.34 14.52
CA ASN A 253 -18.07 -14.71 14.89
C ASN A 253 -17.92 -15.66 13.70
N ILE A 254 -18.31 -15.24 12.49
CA ILE A 254 -18.13 -16.07 11.29
C ILE A 254 -16.65 -16.20 10.88
N VAL A 255 -15.83 -15.17 11.09
CA VAL A 255 -14.37 -15.26 10.87
C VAL A 255 -13.74 -16.20 11.89
N PHE A 256 -14.11 -16.10 13.17
CA PHE A 256 -13.67 -17.06 14.18
C PHE A 256 -14.05 -18.50 13.80
N GLN A 257 -15.30 -18.75 13.39
CA GLN A 257 -15.74 -20.07 12.96
C GLN A 257 -14.96 -20.57 11.74
N LEU A 258 -14.71 -19.70 10.75
CA LEU A 258 -13.85 -20.00 9.59
C LEU A 258 -12.46 -20.48 10.03
N LEU A 259 -11.83 -19.76 10.97
CA LEU A 259 -10.50 -20.15 11.47
C LEU A 259 -10.54 -21.49 12.19
N LYS A 260 -11.55 -21.72 13.02
CA LYS A 260 -11.75 -22.98 13.74
C LYS A 260 -11.92 -24.15 12.78
N ASP A 261 -12.76 -24.04 11.75
CA ASP A 261 -12.98 -25.10 10.76
C ASP A 261 -11.69 -25.52 10.04
N HIS A 262 -10.79 -24.56 9.81
CA HIS A 262 -9.50 -24.83 9.16
C HIS A 262 -8.38 -25.16 10.16
N GLY A 263 -8.68 -25.30 11.46
CA GLY A 263 -7.71 -25.64 12.50
C GLY A 263 -6.70 -24.53 12.77
N PHE A 264 -7.06 -23.26 12.55
CA PHE A 264 -6.17 -22.13 12.80
C PHE A 264 -6.35 -21.56 14.21
N GLY A 265 -5.41 -21.89 15.08
CA GLY A 265 -5.21 -21.27 16.40
C GLY A 265 -5.55 -22.19 17.56
N SER A 266 -6.09 -21.63 18.65
CA SER A 266 -6.25 -22.35 19.93
C SER A 266 -7.36 -21.74 20.79
N LYS A 267 -7.80 -22.52 21.80
CA LYS A 267 -8.78 -22.13 22.83
C LYS A 267 -8.48 -20.74 23.41
N GLY A 268 -9.51 -19.90 23.53
CA GLY A 268 -9.48 -18.53 24.05
C GLY A 268 -8.75 -17.53 23.16
N LYS A 269 -7.51 -17.85 22.78
CA LYS A 269 -6.62 -16.95 22.03
C LYS A 269 -7.14 -16.56 20.65
N THR A 270 -7.69 -17.51 19.88
CA THR A 270 -8.12 -17.19 18.50
C THR A 270 -9.26 -16.17 18.46
N TYR A 271 -10.20 -16.27 19.40
CA TYR A 271 -11.30 -15.31 19.46
C TYR A 271 -10.80 -13.91 19.84
N ASP A 272 -9.84 -13.84 20.77
CA ASP A 272 -9.16 -12.59 21.14
C ASP A 272 -8.37 -11.99 19.97
N ASP A 273 -7.63 -12.80 19.21
CA ASP A 273 -6.90 -12.37 18.01
C ASP A 273 -7.86 -11.78 16.96
N VAL A 274 -9.02 -12.42 16.72
CA VAL A 274 -10.05 -11.90 15.79
C VAL A 274 -10.64 -10.58 16.31
N CYS A 275 -10.90 -10.49 17.62
CA CYS A 275 -11.39 -9.25 18.25
C CYS A 275 -10.35 -8.12 18.16
N LEU A 276 -9.07 -8.43 18.27
CA LEU A 276 -7.97 -7.50 18.07
C LEU A 276 -7.92 -6.99 16.62
N TRP A 277 -8.01 -7.89 15.64
CA TRP A 277 -7.97 -7.50 14.22
C TRP A 277 -9.16 -6.64 13.80
N VAL A 278 -10.37 -6.93 14.28
CA VAL A 278 -11.52 -6.05 14.00
C VAL A 278 -11.35 -4.68 14.69
N ALA A 279 -10.74 -4.62 15.87
CA ALA A 279 -10.45 -3.35 16.54
C ALA A 279 -9.42 -2.51 15.77
N LEU A 280 -8.38 -3.13 15.21
CA LEU A 280 -7.44 -2.46 14.30
C LEU A 280 -8.19 -1.91 13.08
N ARG A 281 -9.02 -2.74 12.44
CA ARG A 281 -9.84 -2.33 11.29
C ARG A 281 -10.75 -1.16 11.63
N ASP A 282 -11.42 -1.20 12.79
CA ASP A 282 -12.36 -0.15 13.20
C ASP A 282 -11.64 1.17 13.50
N ALA A 283 -10.43 1.12 14.09
CA ALA A 283 -9.63 2.32 14.32
C ALA A 283 -9.32 3.03 12.99
N VAL A 284 -8.85 2.27 12.00
CA VAL A 284 -8.52 2.83 10.67
C VAL A 284 -9.78 3.24 9.91
N ALA A 285 -10.84 2.44 9.93
CA ALA A 285 -12.07 2.74 9.18
C ALA A 285 -12.78 3.99 9.70
N HIS A 286 -12.70 4.27 10.99
CA HIS A 286 -13.37 5.44 11.59
C HIS A 286 -12.46 6.67 11.75
N PHE A 287 -11.16 6.48 11.94
CA PHE A 287 -10.23 7.57 12.27
C PHE A 287 -9.04 7.69 11.30
N GLY A 288 -8.94 6.81 10.31
CA GLY A 288 -7.93 6.86 9.24
C GLY A 288 -6.59 6.22 9.58
N GLN A 289 -6.28 5.97 10.86
CA GLN A 289 -5.00 5.40 11.30
C GLN A 289 -5.15 4.60 12.60
N VAL A 290 -4.27 3.60 12.80
CA VAL A 290 -4.31 2.75 14.01
C VAL A 290 -3.99 3.54 15.27
N SER A 291 -3.11 4.56 15.21
CA SER A 291 -2.72 5.36 16.38
C SER A 291 -3.89 6.07 17.07
N ASP A 292 -5.00 6.28 16.36
CA ASP A 292 -6.19 6.95 16.87
C ASP A 292 -7.20 6.01 17.54
N PHE A 293 -6.81 4.76 17.79
CA PHE A 293 -7.69 3.76 18.39
C PHE A 293 -8.27 4.14 19.76
N MET A 294 -7.64 5.06 20.49
CA MET A 294 -8.16 5.59 21.76
C MET A 294 -9.54 6.27 21.60
N GLN A 295 -9.90 6.68 20.37
CA GLN A 295 -11.18 7.25 20.01
C GLN A 295 -12.31 6.21 19.84
N LEU A 296 -12.00 4.91 19.83
CA LEU A 296 -13.01 3.85 19.73
C LEU A 296 -14.01 3.91 20.89
N ARG A 297 -15.31 3.85 20.58
CA ARG A 297 -16.37 3.92 21.61
C ARG A 297 -16.40 2.70 22.54
N ASN A 298 -15.98 1.54 22.04
CA ASN A 298 -16.01 0.29 22.80
C ASN A 298 -14.77 0.21 23.73
N SER A 299 -15.00 0.33 25.04
CA SER A 299 -13.94 0.29 26.07
C SER A 299 -13.15 -1.02 26.07
N SER A 300 -13.82 -2.16 25.90
CA SER A 300 -13.16 -3.48 25.84
C SER A 300 -12.23 -3.57 24.64
N ARG A 301 -12.68 -3.17 23.44
CA ARG A 301 -11.81 -3.14 22.25
C ARG A 301 -10.59 -2.23 22.42
N ARG A 302 -10.79 -1.04 23.02
CA ARG A 302 -9.68 -0.14 23.35
C ARG A 302 -8.68 -0.78 24.29
N GLN A 303 -9.13 -1.40 25.36
CA GLN A 303 -8.26 -2.05 26.34
C GLN A 303 -7.47 -3.20 25.71
N SER A 304 -8.12 -4.06 24.93
CA SER A 304 -7.47 -5.16 24.21
C SER A 304 -6.41 -4.63 23.23
N LEU A 305 -6.74 -3.58 22.45
CA LEU A 305 -5.78 -2.98 21.53
C LEU A 305 -4.60 -2.36 22.29
N SER A 306 -4.88 -1.57 23.33
CA SER A 306 -3.85 -0.98 24.20
C SER A 306 -2.87 -2.03 24.72
N ALA A 307 -3.38 -3.15 25.24
CA ALA A 307 -2.54 -4.22 25.76
C ALA A 307 -1.68 -4.88 24.68
N ALA A 308 -2.22 -5.00 23.46
CA ALA A 308 -1.56 -5.67 22.35
C ALA A 308 -0.51 -4.81 21.64
N ILE A 309 -0.73 -3.50 21.48
CA ILE A 309 0.12 -2.66 20.61
C ILE A 309 0.83 -1.51 21.32
N LEU A 310 0.55 -1.24 22.61
CA LEU A 310 1.29 -0.21 23.34
C LEU A 310 2.49 -0.79 24.12
N THR A 311 3.52 0.03 24.26
CA THR A 311 4.62 -0.15 25.20
C THR A 311 4.86 1.20 25.88
N ASN A 312 4.77 1.26 27.21
CA ASN A 312 4.88 2.50 27.99
C ASN A 312 3.93 3.62 27.52
N GLY A 313 2.70 3.25 27.14
CA GLY A 313 1.67 4.20 26.71
C GLY A 313 1.83 4.75 25.29
N SER A 314 2.87 4.35 24.56
CA SER A 314 3.09 4.73 23.15
C SER A 314 2.93 3.55 22.21
N LEU A 315 2.55 3.82 20.96
CA LEU A 315 2.41 2.80 19.92
C LEU A 315 3.76 2.10 19.69
N ASP A 316 3.77 0.79 19.90
CA ASP A 316 4.91 -0.06 19.61
C ASP A 316 4.76 -0.66 18.21
N GLN A 317 5.50 -0.07 17.27
CA GLN A 317 5.47 -0.45 15.86
C GLN A 317 5.80 -1.94 15.64
N ARG A 318 6.68 -2.52 16.47
CA ARG A 318 7.05 -3.94 16.34
C ARG A 318 5.89 -4.86 16.70
N LYS A 319 5.10 -4.48 17.71
CA LYS A 319 3.90 -5.23 18.11
C LYS A 319 2.80 -5.11 17.05
N LEU A 320 2.61 -3.92 16.48
CA LEU A 320 1.69 -3.72 15.36
C LEU A 320 2.11 -4.58 14.15
N ASP A 321 3.38 -4.53 13.77
CA ASP A 321 3.94 -5.35 12.68
C ASP A 321 3.71 -6.84 12.93
N PHE A 322 3.94 -7.31 14.17
CA PHE A 322 3.67 -8.70 14.54
C PHE A 322 2.20 -9.08 14.35
N CYS A 323 1.27 -8.23 14.77
CA CYS A 323 -0.16 -8.46 14.59
C CYS A 323 -0.55 -8.53 13.11
N LEU A 324 -0.06 -7.58 12.30
CA LEU A 324 -0.32 -7.53 10.86
C LEU A 324 0.31 -8.70 10.11
N ASN A 325 1.52 -9.11 10.49
CA ASN A 325 2.18 -10.27 9.90
C ASN A 325 1.43 -11.57 10.21
N ASN A 326 0.91 -11.72 11.43
CA ASN A 326 0.07 -12.88 11.77
C ASN A 326 -1.22 -12.89 10.94
N LEU A 327 -1.91 -11.75 10.84
CA LEU A 327 -3.11 -11.60 10.02
C LEU A 327 -2.83 -11.92 8.53
N SER A 328 -1.78 -11.34 7.96
CA SER A 328 -1.35 -11.60 6.57
C SER A 328 -1.04 -13.08 6.32
N ARG A 329 -0.35 -13.73 7.26
CA ARG A 329 -0.03 -15.17 7.19
C ARG A 329 -1.30 -16.02 7.22
N ILE A 330 -2.25 -15.72 8.11
CA ILE A 330 -3.51 -16.46 8.22
C ILE A 330 -4.34 -16.32 6.93
N VAL A 331 -4.43 -15.11 6.37
CA VAL A 331 -5.10 -14.87 5.08
C VAL A 331 -4.46 -15.71 3.98
N ASN A 332 -3.13 -15.68 3.86
CA ASN A 332 -2.41 -16.48 2.87
C ASN A 332 -2.71 -17.98 3.02
N LEU A 333 -2.61 -18.51 4.24
CA LEU A 333 -2.85 -19.93 4.51
C LEU A 333 -4.29 -20.35 4.21
N LEU A 334 -5.29 -19.50 4.52
CA LEU A 334 -6.68 -19.75 4.17
C LEU A 334 -6.90 -19.79 2.66
N ILE A 335 -6.31 -18.85 1.91
CA ILE A 335 -6.39 -18.84 0.44
C ILE A 335 -5.77 -20.13 -0.11
N GLN A 336 -4.59 -20.50 0.36
CA GLN A 336 -3.91 -21.73 -0.07
C GLN A 336 -4.73 -23.00 0.26
N LYS A 337 -5.33 -23.08 1.45
CA LYS A 337 -6.23 -24.19 1.81
C LYS A 337 -7.47 -24.23 0.92
N THR A 338 -8.08 -23.06 0.67
CA THR A 338 -9.26 -22.95 -0.20
C THR A 338 -8.94 -23.38 -1.63
N ILE A 339 -7.75 -23.04 -2.14
CA ILE A 339 -7.24 -23.54 -3.43
C ILE A 339 -7.08 -25.06 -3.41
N ALA A 340 -6.55 -25.63 -2.33
CA ALA A 340 -6.32 -27.07 -2.21
C ALA A 340 -7.61 -27.90 -2.07
N GLU A 341 -8.74 -27.28 -1.71
CA GLU A 341 -10.07 -27.92 -1.65
C GLU A 341 -10.77 -27.99 -3.02
N LYS A 342 -10.22 -27.34 -4.06
CA LYS A 342 -10.72 -27.34 -5.44
C LYS A 342 -9.98 -28.34 -6.31
#